data_AF-A0A2U3LTC7-F1
#
_entry.id   AF-A0A2U3LTC7-F1
#
_cell.length_a   1.000
_cell.length_b   1.000
_cell.length_c   1.000
_cell.angle_alpha   90.00
_cell.angle_beta   90.00
_cell.angle_gamma   90.00
#
_symmetry.space_group_name_H-M   'P 1'
#
loop_
_entity.id
_entity.type
_entity.pdbx_description
1 polymer ?
#
loop_
_entity_poly.entity_id
_entity_poly.type
_entity_poly.pdbx_seq_one_letter_code
_entity_poly.pdbx_strand_id
1 'polypeptide(L)'
;MDVHLTNPDLQAKLDRWVTETGRGPDELVEDAMAGYFDELARTRQMLDSRYDDLKSGRVKPIDGEEFFENLRRREDELLKKHSPQ
;
A
#
# COMPACT_ATOMS: atom_id res chain seq x y z
N MET A 1 19.56 9.86 -16.88
CA MET A 1 18.39 10.75 -16.79
C MET A 1 18.74 11.86 -15.82
N ASP A 2 18.55 13.16 -16.12
CA ASP A 2 18.92 14.21 -15.16
C ASP A 2 17.83 14.38 -14.10
N VAL A 3 18.01 13.73 -12.95
CA VAL A 3 17.19 13.91 -11.75
C VAL A 3 17.95 14.75 -10.74
N HIS A 4 17.42 15.92 -10.43
CA HIS A 4 17.99 16.79 -9.42
C HIS A 4 17.28 16.55 -8.08
N LEU A 5 17.96 15.84 -7.19
CA LEU A 5 17.49 15.64 -5.82
C LEU A 5 17.72 16.93 -5.02
N THR A 6 16.64 17.60 -4.64
CA THR A 6 16.71 18.79 -3.78
C THR A 6 16.94 18.47 -2.31
N ASN A 7 16.76 17.19 -1.92
CA ASN A 7 16.97 16.71 -0.56
C ASN A 7 18.40 16.15 -0.40
N PRO A 8 19.27 16.80 0.41
CA PRO A 8 20.66 16.37 0.59
C PRO A 8 20.78 15.00 1.30
N ASP A 9 19.86 14.66 2.20
CA ASP A 9 19.86 13.35 2.86
C ASP A 9 19.56 12.22 1.87
N LEU A 10 18.72 12.50 0.88
CA LEU A 10 18.40 11.55 -0.17
C LEU A 10 19.57 11.37 -1.14
N GLN A 11 20.30 12.46 -1.45
CA GLN A 11 21.53 12.39 -2.23
C GLN A 11 22.59 11.54 -1.54
N ALA A 12 22.81 11.74 -0.23
CA ALA A 12 23.78 10.95 0.54
C ALA A 12 23.43 9.44 0.55
N LYS A 13 22.13 9.10 0.60
CA LYS A 13 21.67 7.70 0.48
C LYS A 13 21.92 7.12 -0.89
N LEU A 14 21.70 7.92 -1.95
CA LEU A 14 21.97 7.52 -3.33
C LEU A 14 23.46 7.24 -3.55
N ASP A 15 24.34 8.14 -3.12
CA ASP A 15 25.79 7.99 -3.24
C ASP A 15 26.30 6.74 -2.51
N ARG A 16 25.74 6.47 -1.32
CA ARG A 16 26.02 5.25 -0.56
C ARG A 16 25.58 3.99 -1.31
N TRP A 17 24.37 3.98 -1.87
CA TRP A 17 23.87 2.83 -2.64
C TRP A 17 24.73 2.52 -3.86
N VAL A 18 25.19 3.56 -4.57
CA VAL A 18 26.13 3.41 -5.70
C VAL A 18 27.42 2.74 -5.23
N THR A 19 27.95 3.20 -4.09
CA THR A 19 29.16 2.64 -3.48
C THR A 19 28.99 1.18 -3.05
N GLU A 20 27.84 0.83 -2.47
CA GLU A 20 27.56 -0.51 -1.92
C GLU A 20 27.20 -1.54 -3.00
N THR A 21 26.50 -1.13 -4.06
CA THR A 21 25.94 -2.05 -5.07
C THR A 21 26.70 -2.02 -6.40
N GLY A 22 27.46 -0.97 -6.66
CA GLY A 22 28.11 -0.73 -7.96
C GLY A 22 27.14 -0.35 -9.08
N ARG A 23 25.82 -0.28 -8.79
CA ARG A 23 24.79 0.11 -9.75
C ARG A 23 24.70 1.64 -9.82
N GLY A 24 24.40 2.16 -11.00
CA GLY A 24 24.34 3.61 -11.25
C GLY A 24 23.02 4.22 -10.75
N PRO A 25 23.01 5.52 -10.38
CA PRO A 25 21.80 6.21 -9.94
C PRO A 25 20.58 6.06 -10.85
N ASP A 26 20.81 6.07 -12.16
CA ASP A 26 19.75 5.91 -13.16
C ASP A 26 19.00 4.58 -12.98
N GLU A 27 19.70 3.49 -12.69
CA GLU A 27 19.08 2.18 -12.48
C GLU A 27 18.22 2.14 -11.21
N LEU A 28 18.66 2.80 -10.12
CA LEU A 28 17.86 2.88 -8.90
C LEU A 28 16.57 3.67 -9.14
N VAL A 29 16.66 4.75 -9.91
CA VAL A 29 15.49 5.57 -10.23
C VAL A 29 14.53 4.79 -11.12
N GLU A 30 15.03 4.06 -12.12
CA GLU A 30 14.21 3.18 -12.96
C GLU A 30 13.47 2.12 -12.12
N ASP A 31 14.18 1.42 -11.24
CA ASP A 31 13.59 0.41 -10.34
C ASP A 31 12.52 1.03 -9.43
N ALA A 32 12.82 2.19 -8.83
CA ALA A 32 11.90 2.88 -7.93
C ALA A 32 10.63 3.35 -8.67
N MET A 33 10.78 3.89 -9.88
CA MET A 33 9.67 4.34 -10.71
C MET A 33 8.81 3.17 -11.20
N ALA A 34 9.43 2.05 -11.60
CA ALA A 34 8.72 0.84 -11.96
C ALA A 34 7.89 0.32 -10.78
N GLY A 35 8.49 0.20 -9.60
CA GLY A 35 7.79 -0.23 -8.39
C GLY A 35 6.65 0.72 -7.98
N TYR A 36 6.85 2.04 -8.12
CA TYR A 36 5.81 3.03 -7.85
C TYR A 36 4.61 2.87 -8.79
N PHE A 37 4.85 2.74 -10.10
CA PHE A 37 3.78 2.58 -11.07
C PHE A 37 3.03 1.26 -10.91
N ASP A 38 3.73 0.18 -10.60
CA ASP A 38 3.10 -1.11 -10.31
C ASP A 38 2.16 -1.03 -9.11
N GLU A 39 2.59 -0.40 -8.01
CA GLU A 39 1.75 -0.23 -6.83
C GLU A 39 0.56 0.70 -7.08
N LEU A 40 0.79 1.79 -7.83
CA LEU A 40 -0.28 2.70 -8.23
C LEU A 40 -1.31 1.98 -9.11
N ALA A 41 -0.87 1.17 -10.07
CA ALA A 41 -1.75 0.40 -10.94
C ALA A 41 -2.56 -0.63 -10.15
N ARG A 42 -1.92 -1.40 -9.25
CA ARG A 42 -2.61 -2.35 -8.37
C ARG A 42 -3.66 -1.67 -7.49
N THR A 43 -3.31 -0.54 -6.88
CA THR A 43 -4.22 0.23 -6.03
C THR A 43 -5.43 0.72 -6.83
N ARG A 44 -5.21 1.30 -8.02
CA ARG A 44 -6.29 1.75 -8.90
C ARG A 44 -7.20 0.60 -9.32
N GLN A 45 -6.64 -0.50 -9.79
CA GLN A 45 -7.40 -1.69 -10.16
C GLN A 45 -8.28 -2.19 -9.00
N MET A 46 -7.75 -2.23 -7.78
CA MET A 46 -8.52 -2.64 -6.60
C MET A 46 -9.69 -1.66 -6.32
N LEU A 47 -9.47 -0.36 -6.42
CA LEU A 47 -10.51 0.64 -6.17
C LEU A 47 -11.57 0.66 -7.27
N ASP A 48 -11.16 0.63 -8.53
CA ASP A 48 -12.05 0.63 -9.69
C ASP A 48 -12.95 -0.61 -9.67
N SER A 49 -12.40 -1.79 -9.40
CA SER A 49 -13.20 -3.02 -9.32
C SER A 49 -14.22 -3.00 -8.17
N ARG A 50 -13.89 -2.43 -7.01
CA ARG A 50 -14.85 -2.23 -5.91
C ARG A 50 -15.94 -1.23 -6.27
N TYR A 51 -15.57 -0.16 -6.97
CA TYR A 51 -16.53 0.82 -7.45
C TYR A 51 -17.51 0.20 -8.47
N ASP A 52 -17.01 -0.59 -9.42
CA ASP A 52 -17.84 -1.29 -10.40
C ASP A 52 -18.77 -2.31 -9.74
N ASP A 53 -18.29 -3.05 -8.74
CA ASP A 53 -19.11 -3.98 -7.95
C ASP A 53 -20.25 -3.26 -7.21
N LEU A 54 -19.97 -2.06 -6.65
CA LEU A 54 -21.00 -1.22 -6.01
C LEU A 54 -21.99 -0.67 -7.04
N LYS A 55 -21.49 -0.13 -8.16
CA LYS A 55 -22.29 0.49 -9.22
C LYS A 55 -23.19 -0.50 -9.93
N SER A 56 -22.71 -1.73 -10.14
CA SER A 56 -23.49 -2.82 -10.74
C SER A 56 -24.52 -3.43 -9.78
N GLY A 57 -24.46 -3.10 -8.49
CA GLY A 57 -25.31 -3.71 -7.46
C GLY A 57 -24.91 -5.16 -7.13
N ARG A 58 -23.74 -5.62 -7.60
CA ARG A 58 -23.20 -6.95 -7.29
C ARG A 58 -22.90 -7.11 -5.79
N VAL A 59 -22.53 -6.04 -5.11
CA VAL A 59 -22.34 -6.00 -3.65
C VAL A 59 -23.36 -5.07 -3.00
N LYS A 60 -23.79 -5.42 -1.78
CA LYS A 60 -24.69 -4.60 -0.98
C LYS A 60 -23.88 -3.70 -0.04
N PRO A 61 -24.11 -2.37 -0.03
CA PRO A 61 -23.54 -1.49 0.97
C PRO A 61 -23.97 -1.90 2.39
N ILE A 62 -23.08 -1.74 3.36
CA ILE A 62 -23.34 -1.96 4.77
C ILE A 62 -23.23 -0.61 5.47
N ASP A 63 -24.09 -0.36 6.45
CA ASP A 63 -23.96 0.82 7.29
C ASP A 63 -22.64 0.78 8.08
N GLY A 64 -21.98 1.93 8.17
CA GLY A 64 -20.65 2.01 8.77
C GLY A 64 -20.65 1.70 10.27
N GLU A 65 -21.65 2.20 11.00
CA GLU A 65 -21.76 1.97 12.44
C GLU A 65 -22.11 0.51 12.71
N GLU A 66 -23.07 -0.05 11.96
CA GLU A 66 -23.42 -1.47 12.03
C GLU A 66 -22.20 -2.37 11.76
N PHE A 67 -21.37 -2.03 10.77
CA PHE A 67 -20.15 -2.76 10.47
C PHE A 67 -19.16 -2.75 11.64
N PHE A 68 -18.89 -1.59 12.25
CA PHE A 68 -17.93 -1.47 13.36
C PHE A 68 -18.45 -2.12 14.65
N GLU A 69 -19.74 -2.03 14.95
CA GLU A 69 -20.36 -2.77 16.06
C GLU A 69 -20.24 -4.29 15.85
N ASN A 70 -20.48 -4.77 14.63
CA ASN A 70 -20.30 -6.19 14.29
C ASN A 70 -18.84 -6.63 14.46
N LEU A 71 -17.88 -5.80 14.00
CA LEU A 71 -16.46 -6.08 14.11
C LEU A 71 -16.00 -6.20 15.56
N ARG A 72 -16.37 -5.23 16.41
CA ARG A 72 -16.08 -5.25 17.86
C ARG A 72 -16.64 -6.49 18.54
N ARG A 73 -17.90 -6.85 18.25
CA ARG A 73 -18.50 -8.08 18.77
C ARG A 73 -17.73 -9.33 18.38
N ARG A 74 -17.29 -9.43 17.11
CA ARG A 74 -16.50 -10.59 16.63
C ARG A 74 -15.13 -10.67 17.30
N GLU A 75 -14.49 -9.52 17.54
CA GLU A 75 -13.25 -9.43 18.29
C GLU A 75 -13.42 -9.94 19.73
N ASP A 76 -14.46 -9.48 20.44
CA ASP A 76 -14.78 -9.95 21.80
C ASP A 76 -15.03 -11.45 21.86
N GLU A 77 -15.74 -12.01 20.88
CA GLU A 77 -15.99 -13.45 20.76
C GLU A 77 -14.69 -14.24 20.55
N LEU A 78 -13.77 -13.72 19.75
CA LEU A 78 -12.46 -14.35 19.52
C LEU A 78 -11.62 -14.32 20.81
N LEU A 79 -11.56 -13.18 21.50
CA LEU A 79 -10.82 -13.05 22.76
C LEU A 79 -11.37 -13.97 23.86
N LYS A 80 -12.69 -14.10 23.96
CA LYS A 80 -13.35 -15.03 24.89
C LYS A 80 -13.04 -16.49 24.58
N LYS A 81 -12.91 -16.87 23.31
CA LYS A 81 -12.53 -18.24 22.90
C LYS A 81 -11.07 -18.57 23.18
N HIS A 82 -10.20 -17.56 23.21
CA HIS A 82 -8.75 -17.73 23.40
C HIS A 82 -8.25 -17.46 24.82
N SER A 83 -9.15 -17.20 25.78
CA SER A 83 -8.77 -17.06 27.18
C SER A 83 -8.61 -18.44 27.84
N PRO A 84 -7.40 -18.84 28.30
CA PRO A 84 -7.22 -20.06 29.08
C PRO A 84 -7.92 -19.92 30.45
N GLN A 85 -8.56 -21.01 30.89
CA GLN A 85 -9.18 -21.14 32.23
C GLN A 85 -8.17 -20.98 33.36
#